data_AF-A0A951ZN00-F1
#
_entry.id   AF-A0A951ZN00-F1
#
_cell.length_a   1.000
_cell.length_b   1.000
_cell.length_c   1.000
_cell.angle_alpha   90.00
_cell.angle_beta   90.00
_cell.angle_gamma   90.00
#
_symmetry.space_group_name_H-M   'P 1'
#
loop_
_entity.id
_entity.type
_entity.pdbx_description
1 polymer ?
#
loop_
_entity_poly.entity_id
_entity_poly.type
_entity_poly.pdbx_seq_one_letter_code
_entity_poly.pdbx_strand_id
1 'polypeptide(L)'
;RRFALGTRIYEIIRELDHYKKTGDATGKSSALRIELWRHAWIKIRQSPFWGYGTGDLTNELTDAYIHSKTPLHPAYWYHPHNQYLSTALATGIPSVFILLFLILNPLILKNRNRHPLFMLSLLIILLSMLDEDTLTTQAGATQVAFLYVFTYLSPAIKKLHEP
;
A
#
# COMPACT_ATOMS: atom_id res chain seq x y z
N ARG A 1 -24.04 23.98 -0.68
CA ARG A 1 -22.86 23.12 -0.43
C ARG A 1 -22.66 22.17 -1.63
N ARG A 2 -22.08 22.64 -2.76
CA ARG A 2 -21.91 21.81 -4.00
C ARG A 2 -20.57 22.05 -4.74
N PHE A 3 -19.55 22.61 -4.09
CA PHE A 3 -18.28 22.96 -4.74
C PHE A 3 -17.03 22.21 -4.23
N ALA A 4 -17.12 21.35 -3.21
CA ALA A 4 -15.93 20.74 -2.60
C ALA A 4 -15.18 19.74 -3.50
N LEU A 5 -15.90 18.92 -4.28
CA LEU A 5 -15.30 17.94 -5.18
C LEU A 5 -14.57 18.60 -6.35
N GLY A 6 -15.18 19.62 -6.97
CA GLY A 6 -14.55 20.36 -8.06
C GLY A 6 -13.26 21.04 -7.63
N THR A 7 -13.27 21.67 -6.44
CA THR A 7 -12.06 22.29 -5.86
C THR A 7 -10.96 21.25 -5.62
N ARG A 8 -11.30 20.08 -5.05
CA ARG A 8 -10.30 19.05 -4.77
C ARG A 8 -9.69 18.44 -6.04
N ILE A 9 -10.52 18.18 -7.06
CA ILE A 9 -10.04 17.69 -8.36
C ILE A 9 -9.13 18.73 -9.01
N TYR A 10 -9.52 20.00 -9.00
CA TYR A 10 -8.70 21.09 -9.51
C TYR A 10 -7.36 21.21 -8.78
N GLU A 11 -7.36 21.09 -7.45
CA GLU A 11 -6.13 21.05 -6.65
C GLU A 11 -5.22 19.91 -7.07
N ILE A 12 -5.74 18.68 -7.20
CA ILE A 12 -4.95 17.52 -7.63
C ILE A 12 -4.36 17.76 -9.03
N ILE A 13 -5.16 18.23 -9.99
CA ILE A 13 -4.69 18.52 -11.35
C ILE A 13 -3.57 19.58 -11.31
N ARG A 14 -3.75 20.64 -10.52
CA ARG A 14 -2.77 21.71 -10.36
C ARG A 14 -1.49 21.22 -9.67
N GLU A 15 -1.61 20.36 -8.66
CA GLU A 15 -0.48 19.70 -8.00
C GLU A 15 0.34 18.88 -9.01
N LEU A 16 -0.34 18.08 -9.84
CA LEU A 16 0.27 17.24 -10.86
C LEU A 16 0.90 18.06 -12.01
N ASP A 17 0.24 19.12 -12.47
CA ASP A 17 0.78 20.00 -13.53
C ASP A 17 2.04 20.72 -13.05
N HIS A 18 2.04 21.21 -11.80
CA HIS A 18 3.24 21.78 -11.21
C HIS A 18 4.36 20.73 -11.12
N TYR A 19 4.06 19.55 -10.59
CA TYR A 19 5.06 18.46 -10.49
C TYR A 19 5.64 18.08 -11.86
N LYS A 20 4.83 18.03 -12.92
CA LYS A 20 5.33 17.79 -14.28
C LYS A 20 6.28 18.87 -14.79
N LYS A 21 6.10 20.12 -14.36
CA LYS A 21 6.90 21.27 -14.80
C LYS A 21 8.19 21.44 -13.99
N THR A 22 8.12 21.24 -12.68
CA THR A 22 9.24 21.53 -11.75
C THR A 22 9.94 20.28 -11.25
N GLY A 23 9.31 19.11 -11.34
CA GLY A 23 9.71 17.89 -10.65
C GLY A 23 9.47 17.92 -9.14
N ASP A 24 9.04 19.05 -8.57
CA ASP A 24 8.88 19.23 -7.13
C ASP A 24 7.48 18.83 -6.65
N ALA A 25 7.46 17.85 -5.75
CA ALA A 25 6.27 17.30 -5.12
C ALA A 25 6.11 17.73 -3.64
N THR A 26 6.96 18.63 -3.15
CA THR A 26 7.01 19.05 -1.74
C THR A 26 5.66 19.60 -1.26
N GLY A 27 5.17 19.08 -0.13
CA GLY A 27 3.93 19.54 0.51
C GLY A 27 2.62 19.15 -0.21
N LYS A 28 2.66 18.30 -1.24
CA LYS A 28 1.49 17.93 -2.06
C LYS A 28 1.18 16.44 -1.97
N SER A 29 0.05 16.08 -1.36
CA SER A 29 -0.28 14.68 -1.01
C SER A 29 -0.20 13.68 -2.19
N SER A 30 -0.73 14.05 -3.37
CA SER A 30 -0.85 13.11 -4.50
C SER A 30 0.43 13.06 -5.33
N ALA A 31 1.00 14.22 -5.63
CA ALA A 31 2.27 14.31 -6.35
C ALA A 31 3.42 13.70 -5.53
N LEU A 32 3.40 13.86 -4.20
CA LEU A 32 4.39 13.28 -3.29
C LEU A 32 4.39 11.76 -3.43
N ARG A 33 3.24 11.10 -3.30
CA ARG A 33 3.13 9.63 -3.43
C ARG A 33 3.67 9.13 -4.77
N ILE A 34 3.39 9.81 -5.86
CA ILE A 34 3.94 9.45 -7.18
C ILE A 34 5.47 9.49 -7.17
N GLU A 35 6.07 10.53 -6.58
CA GLU A 35 7.52 10.65 -6.48
C GLU A 35 8.13 9.60 -5.56
N LEU A 36 7.48 9.30 -4.43
CA LEU A 36 7.90 8.22 -3.51
C LEU A 36 7.84 6.85 -4.21
N TRP A 37 6.77 6.57 -4.96
CA TRP A 37 6.61 5.33 -5.73
C TRP A 37 7.66 5.21 -6.83
N ARG A 38 8.02 6.31 -7.49
CA ARG A 38 9.07 6.34 -8.51
C ARG A 38 10.41 5.89 -7.92
N HIS A 39 10.80 6.43 -6.77
CA HIS A 39 12.05 6.07 -6.11
C HIS A 39 12.05 4.62 -5.60
N ALA A 40 10.94 4.20 -4.99
CA ALA A 40 10.75 2.80 -4.59
C ALA A 40 10.95 1.85 -5.77
N TRP A 41 10.35 2.18 -6.92
CA TRP A 41 10.45 1.37 -8.13
C TRP A 41 11.86 1.31 -8.71
N ILE A 42 12.61 2.42 -8.66
CA ILE A 42 14.03 2.43 -9.07
C ILE A 42 14.84 1.44 -8.24
N LYS A 43 14.65 1.42 -6.92
CA LYS A 43 15.33 0.50 -6.01
C LYS A 43 14.85 -0.94 -6.19
N ILE A 44 13.55 -1.19 -6.32
CA ILE A 44 13.02 -2.54 -6.59
C ILE A 44 13.64 -3.14 -7.86
N ARG A 45 13.86 -2.34 -8.92
CA ARG A 45 14.52 -2.81 -10.15
C ARG A 45 15.97 -3.23 -9.96
N GLN A 46 16.66 -2.69 -8.96
CA GLN A 46 18.05 -3.04 -8.65
C GLN A 46 18.16 -4.35 -7.85
N SER A 47 17.17 -4.68 -7.00
CA SER A 47 17.10 -5.95 -6.27
C SER A 47 15.68 -6.55 -6.30
N PRO A 48 15.21 -7.06 -7.45
CA PRO A 48 13.80 -7.43 -7.62
C PRO A 48 13.41 -8.73 -6.90
N PHE A 49 14.35 -9.64 -6.63
CA PHE A 49 14.03 -10.95 -6.03
C PHE A 49 14.24 -10.99 -4.52
N TRP A 50 15.23 -10.27 -4.01
CA TRP A 50 15.65 -10.35 -2.61
C TRP A 50 15.37 -9.09 -1.82
N GLY A 51 15.08 -7.97 -2.50
CA GLY A 51 14.92 -6.67 -1.86
C GLY A 51 16.21 -6.24 -1.15
N TYR A 52 16.05 -5.43 -0.11
CA TYR A 52 17.14 -4.85 0.67
C TYR A 52 17.10 -5.19 2.17
N GLY A 53 16.16 -6.02 2.59
CA GLY A 53 15.89 -6.30 4.00
C GLY A 53 14.98 -5.26 4.65
N THR A 54 14.27 -5.66 5.71
CA THR A 54 13.31 -4.80 6.41
C THR A 54 13.96 -3.71 7.27
N GLY A 55 15.23 -3.89 7.67
CA GLY A 55 15.98 -2.95 8.50
C GLY A 55 16.55 -1.75 7.75
N ASP A 56 16.81 -1.88 6.44
CA ASP A 56 17.55 -0.89 5.65
C ASP A 56 16.68 -0.06 4.71
N LEU A 57 15.36 -0.27 4.67
CA LEU A 57 14.46 0.44 3.74
C LEU A 57 14.64 1.97 3.77
N THR A 58 14.69 2.56 4.97
CA THR A 58 14.81 4.01 5.13
C THR A 58 16.14 4.51 4.56
N ASN A 59 17.22 3.78 4.79
CA ASN A 59 18.55 4.12 4.29
C ASN A 59 18.57 4.03 2.75
N GLU A 60 18.05 2.93 2.21
CA GLU A 60 18.02 2.66 0.77
C GLU A 60 17.15 3.66 -0.01
N LEU A 61 16.04 4.10 0.56
CA LEU A 61 15.20 5.18 0.00
C LEU A 61 15.89 6.53 0.13
N THR A 62 16.51 6.83 1.27
CA THR A 62 17.30 8.05 1.47
C THR A 62 18.40 8.17 0.43
N ASP A 63 19.14 7.08 0.21
CA ASP A 63 20.16 7.00 -0.84
C ASP A 63 19.55 7.20 -2.22
N ALA A 64 18.37 6.62 -2.51
CA ALA A 64 17.68 6.84 -3.77
C ALA A 64 17.36 8.33 -4.00
N TYR A 65 16.90 9.05 -2.98
CA TYR A 65 16.59 10.49 -3.06
C TYR A 65 17.86 11.33 -3.26
N ILE A 66 18.95 11.00 -2.56
CA ILE A 66 20.24 11.69 -2.70
C ILE A 66 20.79 11.52 -4.13
N HIS A 67 20.81 10.28 -4.63
CA HIS A 67 21.40 9.97 -5.94
C HIS A 67 20.56 10.47 -7.11
N SER A 68 19.23 10.53 -6.96
CA SER A 68 18.35 11.04 -8.01
C SER A 68 18.40 12.57 -8.14
N LYS A 69 19.03 13.27 -7.19
CA LYS A 69 19.01 14.75 -7.06
C LYS A 69 17.58 15.28 -7.13
N THR A 70 16.65 14.59 -6.44
CA THR A 70 15.24 14.99 -6.45
C THR A 70 15.08 16.41 -5.90
N PRO A 71 14.20 17.24 -6.48
CA PRO A 71 13.83 18.53 -5.90
C PRO A 71 12.95 18.38 -4.65
N LEU A 72 12.54 17.15 -4.29
CA LEU A 72 11.77 16.87 -3.10
C LEU A 72 12.56 17.20 -1.83
N HIS A 73 12.01 18.08 -1.00
CA HIS A 73 12.65 18.51 0.24
C HIS A 73 12.89 17.33 1.21
N PRO A 74 14.06 17.22 1.88
CA PRO A 74 14.41 16.09 2.74
C PRO A 74 13.42 15.74 3.84
N ALA A 75 12.70 16.74 4.36
CA ALA A 75 11.62 16.54 5.34
C ALA A 75 10.47 15.65 4.82
N TYR A 76 10.37 15.41 3.52
CA TYR A 76 9.36 14.60 2.84
C TYR A 76 9.91 13.29 2.27
N TRP A 77 11.14 12.90 2.63
CA TRP A 77 11.72 11.62 2.24
C TRP A 77 11.10 10.50 3.07
N TYR A 78 9.96 10.02 2.60
CA TYR A 78 9.16 9.00 3.28
C TYR A 78 9.25 7.65 2.59
N HIS A 79 8.64 6.67 3.25
CA HIS A 79 8.31 5.39 2.65
C HIS A 79 7.23 5.55 1.58
N PRO A 80 7.05 4.59 0.66
CA PRO A 80 6.15 4.72 -0.48
C PRO A 80 4.68 4.89 -0.10
N HIS A 81 4.29 4.66 1.17
CA HIS A 81 2.89 4.60 1.60
C HIS A 81 2.08 3.64 0.72
N ASN A 82 2.66 2.47 0.44
CA ASN A 82 2.04 1.46 -0.39
C ASN A 82 2.62 0.12 0.03
N GLN A 83 1.79 -0.69 0.70
CA GLN A 83 2.23 -1.95 1.30
C GLN A 83 2.91 -2.85 0.26
N TYR A 84 2.45 -2.86 -0.99
CA TYR A 84 3.02 -3.71 -2.04
C TYR A 84 4.43 -3.26 -2.45
N LEU A 85 4.63 -1.96 -2.63
CA LEU A 85 5.96 -1.41 -2.94
C LEU A 85 6.91 -1.57 -1.75
N SER A 86 6.46 -1.29 -0.53
CA SER A 86 7.26 -1.46 0.68
C SER A 86 7.66 -2.93 0.88
N THR A 87 6.73 -3.86 0.64
CA THR A 87 6.99 -5.31 0.71
C THR A 87 7.99 -5.76 -0.36
N ALA A 88 7.81 -5.30 -1.61
CA ALA A 88 8.74 -5.59 -2.71
C ALA A 88 10.14 -5.02 -2.47
N LEU A 89 10.23 -3.81 -1.90
CA LEU A 89 11.50 -3.18 -1.57
C LEU A 89 12.21 -3.93 -0.43
N ALA A 90 11.46 -4.37 0.58
CA ALA A 90 11.99 -5.10 1.73
C ALA A 90 12.54 -6.47 1.35
N THR A 91 11.75 -7.27 0.63
CA THR A 91 12.01 -8.72 0.49
C THR A 91 11.86 -9.23 -0.94
N GLY A 92 11.72 -8.33 -1.91
CA GLY A 92 11.58 -8.64 -3.33
C GLY A 92 10.14 -8.81 -3.79
N ILE A 93 9.92 -8.73 -5.10
CA ILE A 93 8.63 -8.92 -5.76
C ILE A 93 7.96 -10.28 -5.42
N PRO A 94 8.69 -11.41 -5.26
CA PRO A 94 8.07 -12.68 -4.86
C PRO A 94 7.23 -12.59 -3.58
N SER A 95 7.64 -11.77 -2.60
CA SER A 95 6.90 -11.64 -1.35
C SER A 95 5.57 -10.90 -1.51
N VAL A 96 5.44 -10.04 -2.53
CA VAL A 96 4.15 -9.42 -2.88
C VAL A 96 3.15 -10.47 -3.33
N PHE A 97 3.58 -11.45 -4.12
CA PHE A 97 2.71 -12.55 -4.52
C PHE A 97 2.33 -13.45 -3.33
N ILE A 98 3.27 -13.68 -2.40
CA ILE A 98 2.98 -14.40 -1.16
C ILE A 98 1.96 -13.64 -0.31
N LEU A 99 2.13 -12.32 -0.15
CA LEU A 99 1.20 -11.44 0.56
C LEU A 99 -0.21 -11.52 -0.06
N LEU A 100 -0.31 -11.35 -1.38
CA LEU A 100 -1.56 -11.45 -2.10
C LEU A 100 -2.17 -12.85 -1.95
N PHE A 101 -1.36 -13.90 -2.03
CA PHE A 101 -1.82 -15.26 -1.81
C PHE A 101 -2.37 -15.44 -0.39
N LEU A 102 -1.70 -14.97 0.65
CA LEU A 102 -2.18 -15.10 2.04
C LEU A 102 -3.52 -14.40 2.27
N ILE A 103 -3.71 -13.21 1.68
CA ILE A 103 -4.96 -12.45 1.79
C ILE A 103 -6.07 -13.10 0.95
N LEU A 104 -5.76 -13.53 -0.28
CA LEU A 104 -6.73 -14.07 -1.25
C LEU A 104 -6.95 -15.57 -1.15
N ASN A 105 -6.17 -16.30 -0.34
CA ASN A 105 -6.27 -17.75 -0.17
C ASN A 105 -7.71 -18.24 0.07
N PRO A 106 -8.54 -17.57 0.90
CA PRO A 106 -9.94 -17.96 1.08
C PRO A 106 -10.80 -17.92 -0.19
N LEU A 107 -10.40 -17.17 -1.22
CA LEU A 107 -11.11 -17.10 -2.50
C LEU A 107 -10.72 -18.24 -3.45
N ILE A 108 -9.44 -18.61 -3.40
CA ILE A 108 -8.81 -19.58 -4.30
C ILE A 108 -9.20 -21.01 -3.92
N LEU A 109 -9.31 -21.32 -2.63
CA LEU A 109 -9.66 -22.66 -2.16
C LEU A 109 -11.16 -22.94 -2.26
N LYS A 110 -11.51 -24.03 -2.95
CA LYS A 110 -12.87 -24.38 -3.41
C LYS A 110 -13.92 -24.62 -2.29
N ASN A 111 -13.49 -24.77 -1.03
CA ASN A 111 -14.34 -25.13 0.12
C ASN A 111 -14.39 -24.07 1.23
N ARG A 112 -14.06 -22.81 0.93
CA ARG A 112 -14.01 -21.73 1.93
C ARG A 112 -15.26 -20.85 1.86
N ASN A 113 -15.62 -20.23 2.99
CA ASN A 113 -16.75 -19.31 3.09
C ASN A 113 -16.54 -18.09 2.18
N ARG A 114 -17.40 -17.96 1.15
CA ARG A 114 -17.45 -16.79 0.25
C ARG A 114 -18.54 -15.80 0.65
N HIS A 115 -18.74 -15.64 1.95
CA HIS A 115 -19.78 -14.75 2.47
C HIS A 115 -19.54 -13.32 1.95
N PRO A 116 -20.56 -12.59 1.45
CA PRO A 116 -20.38 -11.29 0.81
C PRO A 116 -19.70 -10.25 1.73
N LEU A 117 -19.96 -10.30 3.04
CA LEU A 117 -19.27 -9.43 4.01
C LEU A 117 -17.77 -9.71 4.08
N PHE A 118 -17.36 -10.97 3.98
CA PHE A 118 -15.95 -11.33 3.96
C PHE A 118 -15.29 -10.85 2.66
N MET A 119 -15.95 -11.05 1.51
CA MET A 119 -15.48 -10.53 0.21
C MET A 119 -15.28 -9.01 0.23
N LEU A 120 -16.24 -8.28 0.79
CA LEU A 120 -16.17 -6.83 0.93
C LEU A 120 -15.03 -6.41 1.86
N SER A 121 -14.83 -7.11 2.98
CA SER A 121 -13.74 -6.84 3.90
C SER A 121 -12.36 -7.05 3.24
N LEU A 122 -12.20 -8.10 2.42
CA LEU A 122 -10.99 -8.33 1.65
C LEU A 122 -10.73 -7.20 0.65
N LEU A 123 -11.76 -6.75 -0.06
CA LEU A 123 -11.64 -5.63 -0.99
C LEU A 123 -11.18 -4.36 -0.26
N ILE A 124 -11.76 -4.06 0.91
CA ILE A 124 -11.37 -2.90 1.73
C ILE A 124 -9.90 -3.01 2.16
N ILE A 125 -9.46 -4.18 2.63
CA ILE A 125 -8.07 -4.43 3.05
C ILE A 125 -7.11 -4.26 1.87
N LEU A 126 -7.42 -4.82 0.71
CA LEU A 126 -6.57 -4.73 -0.48
C LEU A 126 -6.44 -3.30 -0.99
N LEU A 127 -7.52 -2.52 -0.91
CA LEU A 127 -7.53 -1.10 -1.28
C LEU A 127 -6.80 -0.23 -0.26
N SER A 128 -6.91 -0.52 1.05
CA SER A 128 -6.19 0.25 2.08
C SER A 128 -4.68 0.13 1.91
N MET A 129 -4.21 -1.05 1.52
CA MET A 129 -2.81 -1.35 1.24
C MET A 129 -2.21 -0.57 0.04
N LEU A 130 -3.05 0.03 -0.81
CA LEU A 130 -2.56 0.89 -1.90
C LEU A 130 -2.13 2.28 -1.41
N ASP A 131 -2.72 2.76 -0.31
CA ASP A 131 -2.52 4.12 0.20
C ASP A 131 -1.68 4.17 1.48
N GLU A 132 -1.50 3.03 2.14
CA GLU A 132 -0.79 2.93 3.41
C GLU A 132 -0.08 1.57 3.58
N ASP A 133 0.99 1.56 4.38
CA ASP A 133 1.64 0.34 4.85
C ASP A 133 0.82 -0.32 5.97
N THR A 134 -0.40 -0.76 5.62
CA THR A 134 -1.44 -1.20 6.56
C THR A 134 -0.96 -2.29 7.53
N LEU A 135 -0.15 -3.26 7.09
CA LEU A 135 0.30 -4.36 7.95
C LEU A 135 1.50 -3.99 8.81
N THR A 136 2.21 -2.93 8.45
CA THR A 136 3.38 -2.45 9.18
C THR A 136 2.96 -1.58 10.36
N THR A 137 1.81 -0.90 10.27
CA THR A 137 1.26 -0.11 11.38
C THR A 137 0.45 -0.99 12.33
N GLN A 138 0.54 -0.71 13.64
CA GLN A 138 -0.23 -1.44 14.65
C GLN A 138 -1.75 -1.30 14.42
N ALA A 139 -2.21 -0.09 14.11
CA ALA A 139 -3.62 0.19 13.87
C ALA A 139 -4.15 -0.56 12.64
N GLY A 140 -3.42 -0.53 11.53
CA GLY A 140 -3.80 -1.23 10.31
C GLY A 140 -3.76 -2.75 10.47
N ALA A 141 -2.72 -3.30 11.12
CA ALA A 141 -2.63 -4.73 11.40
C ALA A 141 -3.80 -5.22 12.27
N THR A 142 -4.19 -4.43 13.27
CA THR A 142 -5.34 -4.74 14.14
C THR A 142 -6.65 -4.69 13.36
N GLN A 143 -6.84 -3.68 12.50
CA GLN A 143 -8.02 -3.57 11.64
C GLN A 143 -8.14 -4.77 10.68
N VAL A 144 -7.03 -5.15 10.04
CA VAL A 144 -6.98 -6.30 9.13
C VAL A 144 -7.32 -7.59 9.88
N ALA A 145 -6.67 -7.82 11.03
CA ALA A 145 -6.92 -9.00 11.86
C ALA A 145 -8.38 -9.08 12.30
N PHE A 146 -8.96 -7.97 12.77
CA PHE A 146 -10.36 -7.91 13.19
C PHE A 146 -11.31 -8.23 12.04
N LEU A 147 -11.17 -7.53 10.90
CA LEU A 147 -12.04 -7.73 9.73
C LEU A 147 -11.94 -9.16 9.20
N TYR A 148 -10.73 -9.69 9.10
CA TYR A 148 -10.48 -11.04 8.62
C TYR A 148 -11.11 -12.06 9.58
N VAL A 149 -10.77 -12.05 10.87
CA VAL A 149 -11.29 -13.02 11.87
C VAL A 149 -12.81 -12.93 11.97
N PHE A 150 -13.37 -11.74 12.15
CA PHE A 150 -14.79 -11.54 12.39
C PHE A 150 -15.64 -12.00 11.21
N THR A 151 -15.28 -11.62 9.98
CA THR A 151 -16.11 -11.94 8.80
C THR A 151 -15.82 -13.32 8.22
N TYR A 152 -14.61 -13.86 8.42
CA TYR A 152 -14.22 -15.19 7.94
C TYR A 152 -14.70 -16.32 8.86
N LEU A 153 -14.49 -16.19 10.18
CA LEU A 153 -14.79 -17.25 11.14
C LEU A 153 -16.25 -17.24 11.62
N SER A 154 -16.91 -16.09 11.71
CA SER A 154 -18.30 -16.02 12.20
C SER A 154 -19.28 -16.90 11.40
N PRO A 155 -19.25 -16.90 10.04
CA PRO A 155 -20.08 -17.82 9.26
C PRO A 155 -19.60 -19.28 9.33
N ALA A 156 -18.31 -19.53 9.61
CA ALA A 156 -17.76 -20.89 9.73
C ALA A 156 -18.19 -21.56 11.04
N ILE A 157 -18.23 -20.80 12.14
CA ILE A 157 -18.69 -21.28 13.45
C ILE A 157 -20.18 -21.64 13.42
N LYS A 158 -21.02 -20.83 12.74
CA LYS A 158 -22.45 -21.14 12.56
C LYS A 158 -22.66 -22.48 11.85
N LYS A 159 -21.90 -22.74 10.78
CA LYS A 159 -22.01 -23.96 9.99
C LYS A 159 -21.58 -25.24 10.74
N LEU A 160 -20.77 -25.12 11.79
CA LEU A 160 -20.38 -26.22 12.68
C LEU A 160 -21.45 -26.56 13.73
N HIS A 161 -22.40 -25.66 13.98
CA HIS A 161 -23.48 -25.82 14.95
C HIS A 161 -24.85 -26.08 14.30
N GLU A 162 -24.92 -26.12 12.97
CA GLU A 162 -26.12 -26.58 12.26
C GLU A 162 -26.10 -28.13 12.22
N PRO A 163 -27.20 -28.80 12.65
CA PRO A 163 -27.27 -30.25 12.80
C PRO A 163 -27.24 -31.02 11.47
#